data_AF-A0A314Z4B3-F1
#
_entry.id   AF-A0A314Z4B3-F1
#
_cell.length_a   1.000
_cell.length_b   1.000
_cell.length_c   1.000
_cell.angle_alpha   90.00
_cell.angle_beta   90.00
_cell.angle_gamma   90.00
#
_symmetry.space_group_name_H-M   'P 1'
#
loop_
_entity.id
_entity.type
_entity.pdbx_description
1 polymer ?
#
loop_
_entity_poly.entity_id
_entity_poly.type
_entity_poly.pdbx_seq_one_letter_code
_entity_poly.pdbx_strand_id
1 'polypeptide(L)'
;MQRIIIWKTCNFTRFHCRLDQKACFESKRTLTLVGDADDPLYADVPRPPRKRSKRKPYPTPMKVLIQRAKEEKEARKAQPCRMLEEPLDNGLLVPKLVEVAHQVYRARQLVLFGLSKLFQVVPVQPCR
;
A
#
# COMPACT_ATOMS: atom_id res chain seq x y z
N MET A 1 11.35 -23.03 35.55
CA MET A 1 10.88 -21.67 35.87
C MET A 1 10.43 -20.99 34.58
N GLN A 2 9.18 -21.16 34.18
CA GLN A 2 8.64 -20.61 32.93
C GLN A 2 8.24 -19.15 33.16
N ARG A 3 8.99 -18.21 32.56
CA ARG A 3 8.66 -16.78 32.63
C ARG A 3 7.61 -16.47 31.57
N ILE A 4 6.36 -16.39 31.99
CA ILE A 4 5.25 -15.91 31.18
C ILE A 4 5.42 -14.40 31.03
N ILE A 5 5.89 -13.96 29.86
CA ILE A 5 5.99 -12.53 29.52
C ILE A 5 4.58 -12.08 29.15
N ILE A 6 3.90 -11.42 30.09
CA ILE A 6 2.63 -10.74 29.84
C ILE A 6 2.97 -9.49 29.02
N TRP A 7 2.70 -9.53 27.72
CA TRP A 7 2.74 -8.33 26.90
C TRP A 7 1.56 -7.47 27.31
N LYS A 8 1.79 -6.45 28.14
CA LYS A 8 0.83 -5.35 28.26
C LYS A 8 0.72 -4.75 26.87
N THR A 9 -0.42 -4.99 26.22
CA THR A 9 -0.84 -4.27 25.04
C THR A 9 -0.83 -2.79 25.41
N CYS A 10 0.25 -2.09 25.08
CA CYS A 10 0.20 -0.65 25.00
C CYS A 10 -0.86 -0.35 23.94
N ASN A 11 -2.05 0.01 24.43
CA ASN A 11 -3.06 0.70 23.65
C ASN A 11 -2.41 2.03 23.24
N PHE A 12 -1.58 1.97 22.20
CA PHE A 12 -1.24 3.13 21.42
C PHE A 12 -2.59 3.58 20.88
N THR A 13 -3.23 4.51 21.58
CA THR A 13 -4.29 5.32 21.02
C THR A 13 -3.71 5.80 19.72
N ARG A 14 -4.20 5.17 18.66
CA ARG A 14 -3.85 5.35 17.26
C ARG A 14 -3.37 6.78 17.14
N PHE A 15 -2.05 6.98 17.04
CA PHE A 15 -1.58 8.28 16.61
C PHE A 15 -2.17 8.42 15.23
N HIS A 16 -3.34 9.06 15.19
CA HIS A 16 -3.80 9.78 14.05
C HIS A 16 -2.81 10.93 13.88
N CYS A 17 -1.56 10.59 13.54
CA CYS A 17 -1.03 11.13 12.32
C CYS A 17 -2.11 10.85 11.27
N ARG A 18 -3.05 11.79 11.15
CA ARG A 18 -3.63 12.11 9.85
C ARG A 18 -2.50 12.69 8.98
N LEU A 19 -1.39 11.96 8.83
CA LEU A 19 -0.87 11.76 7.50
C LEU A 19 -1.94 10.89 6.90
N ASP A 20 -2.94 11.58 6.36
CA ASP A 20 -4.04 10.98 5.65
C ASP A 20 -3.38 10.08 4.62
N GLN A 21 -3.31 8.78 4.90
CA GLN A 21 -2.89 7.80 3.91
C GLN A 21 -3.95 7.71 2.80
N LYS A 22 -5.07 8.46 2.95
CA LYS A 22 -6.02 8.82 1.89
C LYS A 22 -5.75 10.15 1.20
N ALA A 23 -4.76 10.93 1.63
CA ALA A 23 -4.01 11.80 0.72
C ALA A 23 -2.98 10.97 -0.07
N CYS A 24 -3.29 9.70 -0.35
CA CYS A 24 -3.03 9.13 -1.67
C CYS A 24 -3.54 10.12 -2.71
N PHE A 25 -2.69 11.08 -3.13
CA PHE A 25 -2.81 11.85 -4.36
C PHE A 25 -4.27 11.94 -4.85
N GLU A 26 -5.16 12.52 -4.04
CA GLU A 26 -6.38 13.09 -4.58
C GLU A 26 -5.87 14.35 -5.27
N SER A 27 -5.28 14.14 -6.45
CA SER A 27 -5.37 15.13 -7.50
C SER A 27 -6.84 15.48 -7.52
N LYS A 28 -7.16 16.66 -6.99
CA LYS A 28 -8.44 17.31 -7.22
C LYS A 28 -8.49 17.47 -8.74
N ARG A 29 -8.90 16.41 -9.44
CA ARG A 29 -9.57 16.55 -10.70
C ARG A 29 -10.84 17.26 -10.31
N THR A 30 -10.77 18.58 -10.38
CA THR A 30 -11.94 19.42 -10.58
C THR A 30 -12.69 18.72 -11.70
N LEU A 31 -13.74 17.99 -11.35
CA LEU A 31 -14.72 17.53 -12.32
C LEU A 31 -15.39 18.81 -12.78
N THR A 32 -14.76 19.48 -13.74
CA THR A 32 -15.45 20.38 -14.65
C THR A 32 -16.48 19.51 -15.38
N LEU A 33 -17.65 19.47 -14.74
CA LEU A 33 -18.92 19.31 -15.42
C LEU A 33 -18.87 20.26 -16.62
N VAL A 34 -18.89 19.69 -17.83
CA VAL A 34 -18.84 20.37 -19.14
C VAL A 34 -17.43 20.70 -19.66
N GLY A 35 -17.10 20.06 -20.79
CA GLY A 35 -16.45 20.69 -21.93
C GLY A 35 -14.98 21.12 -21.79
N ASP A 36 -14.10 20.27 -22.31
CA ASP A 36 -12.95 20.70 -23.13
C ASP A 36 -11.91 21.67 -22.54
N ALA A 37 -11.56 21.53 -21.27
CA ALA A 37 -10.34 22.17 -20.77
C ALA A 37 -9.12 21.34 -21.19
N ASP A 38 -8.38 21.81 -22.20
CA ASP A 38 -6.99 21.44 -22.43
C ASP A 38 -6.16 21.83 -21.21
N ASP A 39 -5.68 20.84 -20.47
CA ASP A 39 -4.60 21.08 -19.50
C ASP A 39 -3.37 21.49 -20.32
N PRO A 40 -2.93 22.77 -20.25
CA PRO A 40 -1.86 23.29 -21.11
C PRO A 40 -0.53 22.55 -20.87
N LEU A 41 -0.40 21.85 -19.74
CA LEU A 41 0.78 21.04 -19.42
C LEU A 41 0.88 19.73 -20.23
N TYR A 42 -0.22 19.28 -20.84
CA TYR A 42 -0.30 18.01 -21.56
C TYR A 42 -0.91 18.14 -22.96
N ALA A 43 -0.85 19.33 -23.56
CA ALA A 43 -1.36 19.59 -24.91
C ALA A 43 -0.70 18.67 -25.97
N ASP A 44 0.57 18.31 -25.78
CA ASP A 44 1.34 17.48 -26.71
C ASP A 44 0.98 15.98 -26.63
N VAL A 45 0.27 15.55 -25.59
CA VAL A 45 -0.04 14.14 -25.38
C VAL A 45 -1.36 13.78 -26.05
N PRO A 46 -1.37 12.83 -27.02
CA PRO A 46 -2.60 12.40 -27.67
C PRO A 46 -3.60 11.84 -26.65
N ARG A 47 -4.79 12.43 -26.60
CA ARG A 47 -5.85 11.98 -25.69
C ARG A 47 -6.30 10.56 -26.08
N PRO A 48 -6.48 9.65 -25.11
CA PRO A 48 -6.99 8.32 -25.42
C PRO A 48 -8.38 8.42 -26.06
N PRO A 49 -8.71 7.57 -27.04
CA PRO A 49 -10.02 7.61 -27.68
C PRO A 49 -11.15 7.44 -26.67
N ARG A 50 -12.11 8.39 -26.69
CA ARG A 50 -13.28 8.39 -25.78
C ARG A 50 -14.18 7.17 -26.02
N LYS A 51 -14.39 6.81 -27.28
CA LYS A 51 -15.18 5.63 -27.68
C LYS A 51 -14.30 4.39 -27.66
N ARG A 52 -14.77 3.31 -27.03
CA ARG A 52 -14.05 2.03 -26.95
C ARG A 52 -13.77 1.42 -28.33
N SER A 53 -14.66 1.62 -29.31
CA SER A 53 -14.50 1.15 -30.69
C SER A 53 -13.36 1.83 -31.46
N LYS A 54 -12.95 3.03 -31.04
CA LYS A 54 -11.81 3.75 -31.64
C LYS A 54 -10.47 3.31 -31.04
N ARG A 55 -10.48 2.49 -29.99
CA ARG A 55 -9.26 1.95 -29.40
C ARG A 55 -8.85 0.72 -30.20
N LYS A 56 -7.54 0.52 -30.32
CA LYS A 56 -7.00 -0.71 -30.88
C LYS A 56 -7.51 -1.91 -30.04
N PRO A 57 -7.96 -2.99 -30.68
CA PRO A 57 -8.36 -4.19 -29.95
C PRO A 57 -7.14 -4.77 -29.22
N TYR A 58 -7.39 -5.48 -28.13
CA TYR A 58 -6.33 -6.22 -27.45
C TYR A 58 -5.78 -7.30 -28.38
N PRO A 59 -4.47 -7.58 -28.35
CA PRO A 59 -3.87 -8.68 -29.11
C PRO A 59 -4.52 -10.03 -28.78
N THR A 60 -4.96 -10.20 -27.53
CA THR A 60 -5.76 -11.34 -27.07
C THR A 60 -7.16 -10.85 -26.73
N PRO A 61 -8.23 -11.50 -27.22
CA PRO A 61 -9.59 -11.07 -26.94
C PRO A 61 -9.89 -11.10 -25.43
N MET A 62 -10.59 -10.07 -24.94
CA MET A 62 -10.86 -9.87 -23.52
C MET A 62 -11.49 -11.09 -22.83
N LYS A 63 -12.36 -11.83 -23.54
CA LYS A 63 -13.00 -13.04 -23.01
C LYS A 63 -11.98 -14.13 -22.62
N VAL A 64 -10.93 -14.30 -23.42
CA VAL A 64 -9.86 -15.28 -23.16
C VAL A 64 -9.03 -14.85 -21.94
N LEU A 65 -8.73 -13.56 -21.82
CA LEU A 65 -8.03 -13.03 -20.63
C LEU A 65 -8.86 -13.24 -19.35
N ILE A 66 -10.16 -12.96 -19.42
CA ILE A 66 -11.09 -13.18 -18.30
C ILE A 66 -11.15 -14.67 -17.93
N GLN A 67 -11.22 -15.56 -18.91
CA GLN A 67 -11.26 -17.00 -18.68
C GLN A 67 -9.99 -17.48 -17.98
N ARG A 68 -8.81 -17.12 -18.50
CA ARG A 68 -7.52 -17.46 -17.86
C ARG A 68 -7.43 -16.96 -16.42
N ALA A 69 -7.91 -15.73 -16.16
CA ALA A 69 -7.92 -15.17 -14.82
C ALA A 69 -8.87 -15.92 -13.86
N LYS A 70 -10.00 -16.44 -14.37
CA LYS A 70 -10.92 -17.28 -13.59
C LYS A 70 -10.29 -18.64 -13.27
N GLU A 71 -9.69 -19.29 -14.27
CA GLU A 71 -8.99 -20.57 -14.11
C GLU A 71 -7.84 -20.44 -13.10
N GLU A 72 -7.03 -19.38 -13.18
CA GLU A 72 -5.96 -19.11 -12.21
C GLU A 72 -6.52 -18.90 -10.79
N LYS A 73 -7.63 -18.16 -10.67
CA LYS A 73 -8.30 -17.95 -9.37
C LYS A 73 -8.83 -19.25 -8.79
N GLU A 74 -9.39 -20.14 -9.62
CA GLU A 74 -9.86 -21.46 -9.19
C GLU A 74 -8.69 -22.37 -8.80
N ALA A 75 -7.60 -22.37 -9.56
CA ALA A 75 -6.38 -23.09 -9.20
C ALA A 75 -5.81 -22.62 -7.85
N ARG A 76 -5.79 -21.30 -7.60
CA ARG A 76 -5.39 -20.75 -6.30
C ARG A 76 -6.37 -21.10 -5.18
N LYS A 77 -7.67 -21.23 -5.46
CA LYS A 77 -8.65 -21.69 -4.45
C LYS A 77 -8.49 -23.18 -4.13
N ALA A 78 -8.19 -23.99 -5.14
CA ALA A 78 -7.93 -25.42 -4.97
C ALA A 78 -6.64 -25.67 -4.17
N GLN A 79 -5.64 -24.80 -4.33
CA GLN A 79 -4.40 -24.82 -3.56
C GLN A 79 -4.11 -23.44 -2.92
N PRO A 80 -4.82 -23.08 -1.83
CA PRO A 80 -4.76 -21.74 -1.23
C PRO A 80 -3.38 -21.36 -0.70
N CYS A 81 -2.56 -22.35 -0.34
CA CYS A 81 -1.15 -22.21 -0.02
C CYS A 81 -0.42 -23.46 -0.53
N ARG A 82 0.50 -23.32 -1.49
CA ARG A 82 1.60 -24.30 -1.55
C ARG A 82 2.44 -24.02 -0.31
N MET A 83 2.21 -24.78 0.76
CA MET A 83 3.21 -24.88 1.82
C MET A 83 4.47 -25.35 1.12
N LEU A 84 5.53 -24.55 1.18
CA LEU A 84 6.83 -25.01 0.73
C LEU A 84 7.20 -26.17 1.65
N GLU A 85 7.31 -27.39 1.09
CA GLU A 85 7.65 -28.59 1.87
C GLU A 85 9.02 -28.45 2.53
N GLU A 86 9.93 -27.75 1.85
CA GLU A 86 11.26 -27.42 2.34
C GLU A 86 11.43 -25.90 2.48
N PRO A 87 12.10 -25.44 3.55
CA PRO A 87 12.52 -24.05 3.64
C PRO A 87 13.50 -23.76 2.50
N LEU A 88 13.31 -22.65 1.78
CA LEU A 88 14.28 -22.22 0.77
C LEU A 88 15.68 -22.13 1.40
N ASP A 89 16.72 -22.53 0.65
CA ASP A 89 18.13 -22.54 1.08
C ASP A 89 18.56 -21.20 1.72
N ASN A 90 18.03 -20.11 1.17
CA ASN A 90 18.01 -18.81 1.83
C ASN A 90 16.68 -18.68 2.57
N GLY A 91 16.65 -19.04 3.84
CA GLY A 91 15.46 -18.86 4.66
C GLY A 91 14.95 -17.43 4.52
N LEU A 92 13.63 -17.27 4.28
CA LEU A 92 12.94 -15.97 4.18
C LEU A 92 13.31 -15.02 5.35
N LEU A 93 13.72 -15.62 6.47
CA LEU A 93 14.27 -14.98 7.64
C LEU A 93 15.73 -15.39 7.80
N VAL A 94 16.65 -14.43 7.63
CA VAL A 94 18.03 -14.58 8.10
C VAL A 94 17.99 -14.46 9.62
N PRO A 95 18.27 -15.52 10.41
CA PRO A 95 18.08 -15.48 11.87
C PRO A 95 18.83 -14.33 12.55
N LYS A 96 20.01 -13.98 12.02
CA LYS A 96 20.82 -12.85 12.49
C LYS A 96 20.12 -11.49 12.34
N LEU A 97 19.23 -11.32 11.36
CA LEU A 97 18.50 -10.07 11.13
C LEU A 97 17.22 -9.96 11.97
N VAL A 98 16.72 -11.07 12.54
CA VAL A 98 15.50 -11.07 13.36
C VAL A 98 15.69 -10.22 14.61
N GLU A 99 16.83 -10.38 15.28
CA GLU A 99 17.15 -9.57 16.47
C GLU A 99 17.27 -8.09 16.14
N VAL A 100 17.93 -7.76 15.02
CA VAL A 100 18.07 -6.39 14.52
C VAL A 100 16.70 -5.79 14.20
N ALA A 101 15.81 -6.55 13.56
CA ALA A 101 14.45 -6.10 13.26
C ALA A 101 13.67 -5.75 14.54
N HIS A 102 13.77 -6.57 15.59
CA HIS A 102 13.15 -6.27 16.88
C HIS A 102 13.75 -5.01 17.55
N GLN A 103 15.06 -4.82 17.47
CA GLN A 103 15.72 -3.62 18.00
C GLN A 103 15.26 -2.36 17.27
N VAL A 104 15.27 -2.37 15.93
CA VAL A 104 14.81 -1.26 15.09
C VAL A 104 13.34 -0.95 15.34
N TYR A 105 12.50 -1.98 15.48
CA TYR A 105 11.07 -1.79 15.76
C TYR A 105 10.84 -1.12 17.12
N ARG A 106 11.56 -1.55 18.17
CA ARG A 106 11.51 -0.90 19.49
C ARG A 106 12.02 0.53 19.44
N ALA A 107 13.14 0.78 18.76
CA ALA A 107 13.67 2.13 18.59
C ALA A 107 12.66 3.06 17.89
N ARG A 108 12.00 2.58 16.82
CA ARG A 108 10.92 3.31 16.15
C ARG A 108 9.76 3.65 17.09
N GLN A 109 9.34 2.72 17.94
CA GLN A 109 8.29 2.97 18.93
C GLN A 109 8.69 4.09 19.91
N LEU A 110 9.94 4.09 20.38
CA LEU A 110 10.46 5.14 21.26
C LEU A 110 10.48 6.51 20.58
N VAL A 111 10.93 6.59 19.33
CA VAL A 111 10.93 7.84 18.56
C VAL A 111 9.51 8.38 18.39
N LEU A 112 8.56 7.53 17.99
CA LEU A 112 7.17 7.96 17.83
C LEU A 112 6.55 8.42 19.15
N PHE A 113 6.87 7.74 20.25
CA PHE A 113 6.44 8.16 21.58
C PHE A 113 7.07 9.50 22.00
N GLY A 114 8.36 9.72 21.73
CA GLY A 114 9.01 11.00 21.96
C GLY A 114 8.36 12.13 21.16
N LEU A 115 8.16 11.91 19.85
CA LEU A 115 7.48 12.87 18.97
C LEU A 115 6.08 13.20 19.47
N SER A 116 5.33 12.20 19.93
CA SER A 116 3.97 12.44 20.44
C SER A 116 3.90 13.40 21.61
N LYS A 117 4.91 13.37 22.49
CA LYS A 117 5.03 14.30 23.61
C LYS A 117 5.45 15.68 23.10
N LEU A 118 6.35 15.73 22.13
CA LEU A 118 6.81 16.99 21.54
C LEU A 118 5.68 17.74 20.84
N PHE A 119 4.80 17.05 20.11
CA PHE A 119 3.61 17.67 19.47
C PHE A 119 2.65 18.34 20.46
N GLN A 120 2.65 17.95 21.74
CA GLN A 120 1.83 18.60 22.77
C GLN A 120 2.42 19.94 23.22
N VAL A 121 3.73 20.13 23.07
CA VAL A 121 4.47 21.30 23.58
C VAL A 121 4.87 22.25 22.44
N VAL A 122 5.12 21.72 21.24
CA VAL A 122 5.56 22.49 20.07
C VAL A 122 4.42 22.57 19.07
N PRO A 123 3.87 23.77 18.78
CA PRO A 123 2.84 23.93 17.76
C PRO A 123 3.44 23.67 16.38
N VAL A 124 2.95 22.64 15.69
CA VAL A 124 3.37 22.32 14.32
C VAL A 124 2.31 22.86 13.35
N GLN A 125 2.71 23.82 12.53
CA GLN A 125 1.86 24.38 11.47
C GLN A 125 2.01 23.52 10.20
N PRO A 126 0.91 23.06 9.58
CA PRO A 126 0.99 22.40 8.29
C PRO A 126 1.39 23.41 7.21
N CYS A 127 2.31 23.03 6.32
CA CYS A 127 2.57 23.79 5.10
C CYS A 127 1.34 23.72 4.18
N ARG A 128 1.02 24.84 3.51
CA ARG A 128 -0.07 24.92 2.52
C ARG A 128 0.32 24.33 1.19
#